data_AF-A0A540LGL9-F1
#
_entry.id   AF-A0A540LGL9-F1
#
_cell.length_a   1.000
_cell.length_b   1.000
_cell.length_c   1.000
_cell.angle_alpha   90.00
_cell.angle_beta   90.00
_cell.angle_gamma   90.00
#
_symmetry.space_group_name_H-M   'P 1'
#
loop_
_entity.id
_entity.type
_entity.pdbx_description
1 polymer ?
#
loop_
_entity_poly.entity_id
_entity_poly.type
_entity_poly.pdbx_seq_one_letter_code
_entity_poly.pdbx_strand_id
1 'polypeptide(L)'
;MEGSESEAAFNSLNLNPQLFINDVLNIADDLVDDAFDHFRQQASTSLKIEGTDRAQDLSRGVDIIRKKVQSDLDKKLAVWEQYCLDYVFQVPEGFDPSKNVCSFQCIDAFSYVLIHTPTDEPPVDASLCQNAIVDTDLDARLDLLRNELTEVSKENAALNREIQALEGQSVSRDRCSALVNETLQQYDLNSYHENFQEMVKTASELRMKVGKLQNEKMEESKRRKIDWINNAHRDPSVTEIRRGFYGAKLEDLEAFIAHKKNM
;
A
#
# COMPACT_ATOMS: atom_id res chain seq x y z
N MET A 1 -14.70 -8.36 47.48
CA MET A 1 -14.57 -6.90 47.36
C MET A 1 -15.88 -6.48 46.71
N GLU A 2 -16.87 -6.14 47.52
CA GLU A 2 -18.17 -5.68 47.00
C GLU A 2 -17.96 -4.29 46.41
N GLY A 3 -18.33 -4.12 45.15
CA GLY A 3 -18.36 -2.81 44.49
C GLY A 3 -19.32 -1.87 45.20
N SER A 4 -19.20 -0.57 44.94
CA SER A 4 -20.09 0.44 45.52
C SER A 4 -21.56 0.23 45.12
N GLU A 5 -22.52 0.73 45.90
CA GLU A 5 -23.95 0.67 45.53
C GLU A 5 -24.20 1.31 44.16
N SER A 6 -23.48 2.40 43.86
CA SER A 6 -23.47 3.06 42.56
C SER A 6 -23.02 2.13 41.43
N GLU A 7 -21.96 1.36 41.66
CA GLU A 7 -21.44 0.40 40.68
C GLU A 7 -22.46 -0.72 40.39
N ALA A 8 -23.10 -1.25 41.43
CA ALA A 8 -24.17 -2.24 41.27
C ALA A 8 -25.37 -1.66 40.51
N ALA A 9 -25.73 -0.42 40.79
CA ALA A 9 -26.81 0.28 40.11
C ALA A 9 -26.55 0.44 38.60
N PHE A 10 -25.38 0.93 38.20
CA PHE A 10 -25.03 1.07 36.78
C PHE A 10 -24.89 -0.29 36.08
N ASN A 11 -24.28 -1.28 36.74
CA ASN A 11 -24.16 -2.63 36.20
C ASN A 11 -25.53 -3.27 35.94
N SER A 12 -26.53 -3.01 36.79
CA SER A 12 -27.91 -3.51 36.58
C SER A 12 -28.57 -2.94 35.31
N LEU A 13 -28.16 -1.75 34.89
CA LEU A 13 -28.59 -1.09 33.66
C LEU A 13 -27.67 -1.40 32.47
N ASN A 14 -26.68 -2.27 32.66
CA ASN A 14 -25.64 -2.57 31.68
C ASN A 14 -24.88 -1.30 31.22
N LEU A 15 -24.72 -0.34 32.14
CA LEU A 15 -23.98 0.90 31.93
C LEU A 15 -22.62 0.81 32.60
N ASN A 16 -21.59 1.32 31.93
CA ASN A 16 -20.24 1.40 32.48
C ASN A 16 -19.76 2.86 32.43
N PRO A 17 -19.83 3.59 33.56
CA PRO A 17 -19.35 4.97 33.66
C PRO A 17 -17.87 5.15 33.27
N GLN A 18 -17.01 4.19 33.61
CA GLN A 18 -15.59 4.28 33.25
C GLN A 18 -15.38 4.19 31.74
N LEU A 19 -16.17 3.35 31.04
CA LEU A 19 -16.11 3.27 29.58
C LEU A 19 -16.46 4.62 28.94
N PHE A 20 -17.52 5.27 29.41
CA PHE A 20 -17.90 6.60 28.93
C PHE A 20 -16.80 7.64 29.18
N ILE A 21 -16.21 7.65 30.37
CA ILE A 21 -15.11 8.58 30.70
C ILE A 21 -13.94 8.36 29.74
N ASN A 22 -13.51 7.11 29.55
CA ASN A 22 -12.42 6.76 28.65
C ASN A 22 -12.69 7.21 27.21
N ASP A 23 -13.92 7.04 26.71
CA ASP A 23 -14.29 7.50 25.38
C ASP A 23 -14.15 9.02 25.24
N VAL A 24 -14.57 9.80 26.25
CA VAL A 24 -14.40 11.25 26.26
C VAL A 24 -12.92 11.65 26.29
N LEU A 25 -12.11 10.96 27.10
CA LEU A 25 -10.66 11.19 27.16
C LEU A 25 -10.00 10.94 25.80
N ASN A 26 -10.31 9.81 25.16
CA ASN A 26 -9.78 9.46 23.83
C ASN A 26 -10.18 10.50 22.77
N ILE A 27 -11.45 10.94 22.77
CA ILE A 27 -11.91 11.99 21.84
C ILE A 27 -11.14 13.30 22.05
N ALA A 28 -10.84 13.66 23.30
CA ALA A 28 -10.08 14.86 23.60
C ALA A 28 -8.63 14.76 23.08
N ASP A 29 -7.99 13.61 23.23
CA ASP A 29 -6.66 13.34 22.68
C ASP A 29 -6.64 13.39 21.15
N ASP A 30 -7.57 12.70 20.49
CA ASP A 30 -7.71 12.69 19.02
C ASP A 30 -7.89 14.11 18.48
N LEU A 31 -8.74 14.92 19.14
CA LEU A 31 -8.99 16.30 18.74
C LEU A 31 -7.73 17.18 18.86
N VAL A 32 -6.93 16.99 19.90
CA VAL A 32 -5.67 17.72 20.08
C VAL A 32 -4.70 17.35 18.96
N ASP A 33 -4.54 16.06 18.68
CA ASP A 33 -3.62 15.59 17.65
C ASP A 33 -4.03 16.11 16.26
N ASP A 34 -5.31 15.97 15.90
CA ASP A 34 -5.87 16.47 14.63
C ASP A 34 -5.69 17.99 14.48
N ALA A 35 -5.98 18.75 15.53
CA ALA A 35 -5.86 20.20 15.49
C ALA A 35 -4.42 20.66 15.25
N PHE A 36 -3.45 20.02 15.91
CA PHE A 36 -2.03 20.35 15.74
C PHE A 36 -1.47 19.87 14.40
N ASP A 37 -1.95 18.73 13.89
CA ASP A 37 -1.59 18.25 12.56
C ASP A 37 -2.12 19.15 11.46
N HIS A 38 -3.38 19.59 11.56
CA HIS A 38 -3.95 20.60 10.67
C HIS A 38 -3.17 21.93 10.75
N PHE A 39 -2.87 22.42 11.96
CA PHE A 39 -2.07 23.63 12.14
C PHE A 39 -0.70 23.53 11.48
N ARG A 40 0.00 22.39 11.66
CA ARG A 40 1.31 22.13 11.04
C ARG A 40 1.22 22.18 9.52
N GLN A 41 0.23 21.51 8.94
CA GLN A 41 0.01 21.52 7.48
C GLN A 41 -0.26 22.94 6.98
N GLN A 42 -1.17 23.66 7.62
CA GLN A 42 -1.53 25.02 7.23
C GLN A 42 -0.35 26.00 7.35
N ALA A 43 0.45 25.87 8.41
CA ALA A 43 1.65 26.68 8.61
C ALA A 43 2.73 26.38 7.56
N SER A 44 2.93 25.10 7.22
CA SER A 44 3.88 24.69 6.15
C SER A 44 3.52 25.33 4.81
N THR A 45 2.24 25.24 4.41
CA THR A 45 1.72 25.83 3.17
C THR A 45 1.85 27.34 3.16
N SER A 46 1.50 28.01 4.27
CA SER A 46 1.52 29.46 4.37
C SER A 46 2.94 30.03 4.31
N LEU A 47 3.92 29.31 4.89
CA LEU A 47 5.31 29.72 4.93
C LEU A 47 6.11 29.28 3.69
N LYS A 48 5.56 28.39 2.85
CA LYS A 48 6.22 27.82 1.65
C LYS A 48 7.59 27.21 1.96
N ILE A 49 7.66 26.46 3.05
CA ILE A 49 8.92 25.89 3.59
C ILE A 49 9.12 24.42 3.23
N GLU A 50 8.27 23.85 2.40
CA GLU A 50 8.36 22.46 1.95
C GLU A 50 9.73 22.16 1.32
N GLY A 51 10.38 21.09 1.80
CA GLY A 51 11.71 20.68 1.31
C GLY A 51 12.90 21.51 1.84
N THR A 52 12.69 22.41 2.80
CA THR A 52 13.76 23.19 3.43
C THR A 52 14.00 22.78 4.89
N ASP A 53 15.18 23.07 5.45
CA ASP A 53 15.50 22.85 6.87
C ASP A 53 14.50 23.55 7.82
N ARG A 54 13.82 24.61 7.34
CA ARG A 54 12.81 25.34 8.10
C ARG A 54 11.54 24.51 8.37
N ALA A 55 11.25 23.49 7.55
CA ALA A 55 10.14 22.57 7.80
C ALA A 55 10.38 21.72 9.06
N GLN A 56 11.63 21.30 9.29
CA GLN A 56 12.00 20.55 10.48
C GLN A 56 11.93 21.42 11.73
N ASP A 57 12.38 22.67 11.65
CA ASP A 57 12.24 23.63 12.75
C ASP A 57 10.78 23.94 13.08
N LEU A 58 9.92 24.07 12.06
CA LEU A 58 8.47 24.22 12.28
C LEU A 58 7.89 23.01 12.99
N SER A 59 8.18 21.78 12.52
CA SER A 59 7.68 20.55 13.15
C SER A 59 8.09 20.48 14.61
N ARG A 60 9.37 20.75 14.91
CA ARG A 60 9.89 20.76 16.28
C ARG A 60 9.19 21.79 17.15
N GLY A 61 8.95 23.00 16.62
CA GLY A 61 8.24 24.06 17.34
C GLY A 61 6.79 23.67 17.66
N VAL A 62 6.07 23.12 16.67
CA VAL A 62 4.70 22.63 16.84
C VAL A 62 4.64 21.52 17.88
N ASP A 63 5.56 20.56 17.83
CA ASP A 63 5.60 19.44 18.77
C ASP A 63 5.83 19.89 20.23
N ILE A 64 6.66 20.92 20.44
CA ILE A 64 6.87 21.50 21.78
C ILE A 64 5.56 22.11 22.32
N ILE A 65 4.83 22.83 21.48
CA ILE A 65 3.55 23.44 21.87
C ILE A 65 2.50 22.35 22.12
N ARG A 66 2.37 21.36 21.22
CA ARG A 66 1.48 20.21 21.38
C ARG A 66 1.71 19.53 22.73
N LYS A 67 2.95 19.13 23.02
CA LYS A 67 3.29 18.47 24.30
C LYS A 67 2.94 19.30 25.53
N LYS A 68 3.07 20.63 25.44
CA LYS A 68 2.71 21.51 26.56
C LYS A 68 1.19 21.60 26.74
N VAL A 69 0.44 21.71 25.66
CA VAL A 69 -1.03 21.73 25.69
C VAL A 69 -1.56 20.40 26.20
N GLN A 70 -1.08 19.28 25.65
CA GLN A 70 -1.47 17.94 26.06
C GLN A 70 -1.18 17.71 27.54
N SER A 71 0.03 18.02 28.01
CA SER A 71 0.36 17.88 29.44
C SER A 71 -0.52 18.71 30.39
N ASP A 72 -1.01 19.88 29.96
CA ASP A 72 -1.96 20.67 30.76
C ASP A 72 -3.38 20.10 30.70
N LEU A 73 -3.77 19.63 29.52
CA LEU A 73 -5.07 18.99 29.30
C LEU A 73 -5.17 17.68 30.08
N ASP A 74 -4.17 16.80 30.02
CA ASP A 74 -4.12 15.52 30.75
C ASP A 74 -4.34 15.72 32.25
N LYS A 75 -3.71 16.76 32.83
CA LYS A 75 -3.88 17.08 34.26
C LYS A 75 -5.31 17.50 34.58
N LYS A 76 -5.91 18.32 33.72
CA LYS A 76 -7.30 18.78 33.91
C LYS A 76 -8.29 17.64 33.71
N LEU A 77 -8.05 16.80 32.72
CA LEU A 77 -8.87 15.65 32.40
C LEU A 77 -8.78 14.56 33.48
N ALA A 78 -7.61 14.36 34.09
CA ALA A 78 -7.48 13.47 35.24
C ALA A 78 -8.27 13.96 36.46
N VAL A 79 -8.27 15.27 36.73
CA VAL A 79 -9.10 15.85 37.79
C VAL A 79 -10.59 15.73 37.46
N TRP A 80 -10.95 15.93 36.18
CA TRP A 80 -12.32 15.78 35.70
C TRP A 80 -12.82 14.33 35.81
N GLU A 81 -12.00 13.35 35.41
CA GLU A 81 -12.29 11.92 35.56
C GLU A 81 -12.58 11.58 37.03
N GLN A 82 -11.69 11.99 37.93
CA GLN A 82 -11.87 11.76 39.36
C GLN A 82 -13.16 12.39 39.88
N TYR A 83 -13.45 13.64 39.47
CA TYR A 83 -14.70 14.31 39.82
C TYR A 83 -15.93 13.55 39.31
N CYS A 84 -15.87 13.01 38.10
CA CYS A 84 -16.95 12.21 37.54
C CYS A 84 -17.21 10.95 38.37
N LEU A 85 -16.16 10.22 38.75
CA LEU A 85 -16.27 9.00 39.55
C LEU A 85 -16.75 9.30 40.98
N ASP A 86 -16.28 10.39 41.57
CA ASP A 86 -16.58 10.72 42.97
C ASP A 86 -17.95 11.38 43.17
N TYR A 87 -18.50 12.03 42.14
CA TYR A 87 -19.71 12.86 42.31
C TYR A 87 -20.77 12.70 41.24
N VAL A 88 -20.39 12.52 39.97
CA VAL A 88 -21.36 12.46 38.87
C VAL A 88 -21.99 11.07 38.76
N PHE A 89 -21.16 10.04 38.85
CA PHE A 89 -21.56 8.63 38.79
C PHE A 89 -21.72 8.01 40.17
N GLN A 90 -22.15 8.83 41.14
CA GLN A 90 -22.57 8.35 42.45
C GLN A 90 -24.09 8.33 42.55
N VAL A 91 -24.59 7.25 43.13
CA VAL A 91 -25.99 7.00 43.36
C VAL A 91 -26.27 7.24 44.84
N PRO A 92 -27.35 7.97 45.20
CA PRO A 92 -27.71 8.17 46.60
C PRO A 92 -27.92 6.84 47.33
N GLU A 93 -27.50 6.79 48.59
CA GLU A 93 -27.64 5.61 49.44
C GLU A 93 -29.11 5.16 49.51
N GLY A 94 -29.35 3.87 49.26
CA GLY A 94 -30.71 3.28 49.24
C GLY A 94 -31.47 3.44 47.92
N PHE A 95 -30.87 4.01 46.86
CA PHE A 95 -31.45 4.00 45.52
C PHE A 95 -31.25 2.64 44.84
N ASP A 96 -32.36 1.99 44.51
CA ASP A 96 -32.38 0.72 43.79
C ASP A 96 -32.98 0.96 42.38
N PRO A 97 -32.16 1.01 41.32
CA PRO A 97 -32.66 1.25 39.96
C PRO A 97 -33.59 0.12 39.48
N SER A 98 -33.38 -1.11 39.94
CA SER A 98 -34.18 -2.27 39.50
C SER A 98 -35.63 -2.19 39.99
N LYS A 99 -35.86 -1.55 41.15
CA LYS A 99 -37.22 -1.36 41.71
C LYS A 99 -37.89 -0.09 41.21
N ASN A 100 -37.13 0.97 40.97
CA ASN A 100 -37.68 2.29 40.64
C ASN A 100 -37.98 2.48 39.14
N VAL A 101 -37.25 1.79 38.24
CA VAL A 101 -37.50 1.92 36.78
C VAL A 101 -38.82 1.25 36.37
N CYS A 102 -39.23 0.14 36.99
CA CYS A 102 -40.54 -0.47 36.77
C CYS A 102 -41.68 0.39 37.34
N SER A 103 -41.43 1.18 38.39
CA SER A 103 -42.47 1.95 39.08
C SER A 103 -42.99 3.14 38.24
N PHE A 104 -42.18 3.71 37.35
CA PHE A 104 -42.62 4.83 36.51
C PHE A 104 -43.64 4.43 35.43
N GLN A 105 -43.60 3.18 34.94
CA GLN A 105 -44.65 2.66 34.05
C GLN A 105 -45.97 2.41 34.80
N CYS A 106 -45.93 2.23 36.12
CA CYS A 106 -47.14 2.10 36.93
C CYS A 106 -47.80 3.46 37.24
N ILE A 107 -47.08 4.58 37.21
CA ILE A 107 -47.63 5.90 37.58
C ILE A 107 -48.71 6.35 36.58
N ASP A 108 -48.56 6.05 35.27
CA ASP A 108 -49.57 6.39 34.27
C ASP A 108 -50.86 5.56 34.45
N ALA A 109 -50.76 4.31 34.90
CA ALA A 109 -51.91 3.47 35.21
C ALA A 109 -52.60 3.89 36.52
N PHE A 110 -51.82 4.25 37.55
CA PHE A 110 -52.36 4.68 38.85
C PHE A 110 -53.02 6.05 38.80
N SER A 111 -52.53 6.99 37.97
CA SER A 111 -53.14 8.32 37.84
C SER A 111 -54.56 8.27 37.27
N TYR A 112 -54.92 7.25 36.47
CA TYR A 112 -56.27 7.09 35.93
C TYR A 112 -57.23 6.44 36.94
N VAL A 113 -56.72 5.54 37.80
CA VAL A 113 -57.50 4.81 38.82
C VAL A 113 -57.77 5.69 40.05
N LEU A 114 -56.81 6.51 40.48
CA LEU A 114 -56.97 7.33 41.70
C LEU A 114 -58.01 8.46 41.58
N ILE A 115 -58.46 8.79 40.37
CA ILE A 115 -59.44 9.88 40.14
C ILE A 115 -60.89 9.39 40.29
N HIS A 116 -61.17 8.07 40.34
CA HIS A 116 -62.55 7.57 40.22
C HIS A 116 -63.12 6.65 41.32
N THR A 117 -62.41 6.32 42.41
CA THR A 117 -63.06 5.56 43.51
C THR A 117 -62.56 5.97 44.89
N PRO A 118 -63.44 6.50 45.78
CA PRO A 118 -63.12 6.68 47.18
C PRO A 118 -63.68 5.51 47.99
N THR A 119 -62.89 4.51 48.38
CA THR A 119 -63.26 3.65 49.51
C THR A 119 -62.10 2.84 50.10
N ASP A 120 -62.08 2.80 51.42
CA ASP A 120 -61.15 2.10 52.32
C ASP A 120 -61.14 0.57 52.17
N GLU A 121 -60.22 0.00 51.39
CA GLU A 121 -59.87 -1.43 51.46
C GLU A 121 -58.35 -1.65 51.34
N PRO A 122 -57.79 -2.73 51.96
CA PRO A 122 -56.35 -2.93 52.11
C PRO A 122 -55.66 -3.15 50.75
N PRO A 123 -54.34 -2.88 50.65
CA PRO A 123 -53.66 -2.77 49.37
C PRO A 123 -53.74 -4.09 48.62
N VAL A 124 -54.35 -4.01 47.43
CA VAL A 124 -54.42 -5.10 46.46
C VAL A 124 -52.99 -5.53 46.14
N ASP A 125 -52.79 -6.84 46.26
CA ASP A 125 -51.55 -7.57 46.03
C ASP A 125 -50.78 -7.03 44.80
N ALA A 126 -49.52 -6.65 45.00
CA ALA A 126 -48.61 -6.12 43.96
C ALA A 126 -48.33 -7.13 42.81
N SER A 127 -48.90 -8.33 42.91
CA SER A 127 -48.96 -9.40 41.91
C SER A 127 -49.56 -8.96 40.56
N LEU A 128 -50.36 -7.89 40.51
CA LEU A 128 -50.95 -7.41 39.24
C LEU A 128 -49.96 -6.73 38.28
N CYS A 129 -48.73 -6.42 38.72
CA CYS A 129 -47.67 -5.90 37.84
C CYS A 129 -46.91 -7.02 37.09
N GLN A 130 -47.16 -8.29 37.40
CA GLN A 130 -46.43 -9.41 36.79
C GLN A 130 -46.94 -9.78 35.38
N ASN A 131 -48.08 -9.25 34.96
CA ASN A 131 -48.54 -9.39 33.59
C ASN A 131 -47.86 -8.31 32.75
N ALA A 132 -46.58 -8.54 32.47
CA ALA A 132 -45.86 -7.92 31.38
C ALA A 132 -46.80 -7.83 30.18
N ILE A 133 -47.15 -6.61 29.79
CA ILE A 133 -47.78 -6.35 28.51
C ILE A 133 -46.73 -6.81 27.50
N VAL A 134 -46.88 -8.04 27.01
CA VAL A 134 -46.12 -8.55 25.87
C VAL A 134 -46.54 -7.67 24.71
N ASP A 135 -45.77 -6.63 24.47
CA ASP A 135 -45.95 -5.76 23.33
C ASP A 135 -45.41 -6.51 22.10
N THR A 136 -46.27 -7.37 21.55
CA THR A 136 -45.97 -8.21 20.39
C THR A 136 -45.48 -7.39 19.18
N ASP A 137 -45.87 -6.12 19.07
CA ASP A 137 -45.38 -5.23 18.02
C ASP A 137 -43.93 -4.78 18.28
N LEU A 138 -43.62 -4.43 19.54
CA LEU A 138 -42.25 -4.13 19.95
C LEU A 138 -41.32 -5.33 19.80
N ASP A 139 -41.78 -6.53 20.16
CA ASP A 139 -41.02 -7.77 19.98
C ASP A 139 -40.76 -8.07 18.49
N ALA A 140 -41.78 -7.90 17.63
CA ALA A 140 -41.62 -8.07 16.19
C ALA A 140 -40.64 -7.05 15.58
N ARG A 141 -40.66 -5.81 16.07
CA ARG A 141 -39.68 -4.77 15.68
C ARG A 141 -38.28 -5.07 16.16
N LEU A 142 -38.12 -5.58 17.38
CA LEU A 142 -36.82 -6.01 17.90
C LEU A 142 -36.24 -7.16 17.07
N ASP A 143 -37.06 -8.14 16.70
CA ASP A 143 -36.62 -9.25 15.86
C ASP A 143 -36.28 -8.79 14.43
N LEU A 144 -37.03 -7.83 13.88
CA LEU A 144 -36.68 -7.18 12.61
C LEU A 144 -35.29 -6.53 12.70
N LEU A 145 -35.04 -5.70 13.72
CA LEU A 145 -33.77 -4.99 13.91
C LEU A 145 -32.60 -5.95 14.16
N ARG A 146 -32.83 -7.04 14.91
CA ARG A 146 -31.83 -8.10 15.10
C ARG A 146 -31.46 -8.76 13.77
N ASN A 147 -32.46 -9.09 12.96
CA ASN A 147 -32.23 -9.66 11.64
C ASN A 147 -31.46 -8.68 10.74
N GLU A 148 -31.85 -7.41 10.72
CA GLU A 148 -31.13 -6.36 9.97
C GLU A 148 -29.68 -6.22 10.42
N LEU A 149 -29.43 -6.18 11.73
CA LEU A 149 -28.07 -6.14 12.29
C LEU A 149 -27.24 -7.36 11.88
N THR A 150 -27.84 -8.55 11.83
CA THR A 150 -27.14 -9.76 11.35
C THR A 150 -26.80 -9.70 9.88
N GLU A 151 -27.67 -9.12 9.04
CA GLU A 151 -27.38 -8.92 7.62
C GLU A 151 -26.29 -7.88 7.41
N VAL A 152 -26.37 -6.72 8.08
CA VAL A 152 -25.31 -5.69 8.06
C VAL A 152 -23.97 -6.25 8.54
N SER A 153 -23.98 -7.11 9.57
CA SER A 153 -22.76 -7.76 10.06
C SER A 153 -22.14 -8.71 9.03
N LYS A 154 -22.96 -9.45 8.27
CA LYS A 154 -22.48 -10.30 7.17
C LYS A 154 -21.90 -9.47 6.02
N GLU A 155 -22.57 -8.38 5.66
CA GLU A 155 -22.11 -7.45 4.63
C GLU A 155 -20.80 -6.78 5.02
N ASN A 156 -20.69 -6.29 6.26
CA ASN A 156 -19.45 -5.72 6.79
C ASN A 156 -18.30 -6.75 6.76
N ALA A 157 -18.57 -8.01 7.09
CA ALA A 157 -17.57 -9.07 6.98
C ALA A 157 -17.19 -9.38 5.52
N ALA A 158 -18.10 -9.21 4.55
CA ALA A 158 -17.79 -9.34 3.13
C ALA A 158 -16.93 -8.17 2.63
N LEU A 159 -17.31 -6.93 2.97
CA LEU A 159 -16.55 -5.72 2.63
C LEU A 159 -15.13 -5.75 3.20
N ASN A 160 -14.95 -6.17 4.44
CA ASN A 160 -13.61 -6.31 5.04
C ASN A 160 -12.74 -7.33 4.29
N ARG A 161 -13.31 -8.44 3.79
CA ARG A 161 -12.56 -9.39 2.94
C ARG A 161 -12.16 -8.76 1.61
N GLU A 162 -13.02 -7.93 1.03
CA GLU A 162 -12.72 -7.19 -0.20
C GLU A 162 -11.60 -6.18 0.01
N ILE A 163 -11.63 -5.41 1.10
CA ILE A 163 -10.57 -4.47 1.48
C ILE A 163 -9.22 -5.19 1.58
N GLN A 164 -9.16 -6.32 2.30
CA GLN A 164 -7.92 -7.11 2.43
C GLN A 164 -7.42 -7.64 1.07
N ALA A 165 -8.33 -8.04 0.18
CA ALA A 165 -7.95 -8.50 -1.16
C ALA A 165 -7.37 -7.35 -2.01
N LEU A 166 -7.98 -6.16 -1.92
CA LEU A 166 -7.51 -4.96 -2.62
C LEU A 166 -6.16 -4.46 -2.08
N GLU A 167 -5.95 -4.50 -0.76
CA GLU A 167 -4.67 -4.18 -0.14
C GLU A 167 -3.56 -5.13 -0.63
N GLY A 168 -3.83 -6.44 -0.64
CA GLY A 168 -2.90 -7.43 -1.18
C GLY A 168 -2.57 -7.18 -2.66
N GLN A 169 -3.58 -6.80 -3.45
CA GLN A 169 -3.37 -6.42 -4.85
C GLN A 169 -2.52 -5.15 -4.98
N SER A 170 -2.75 -4.13 -4.16
CA SER A 170 -1.96 -2.89 -4.16
C SER A 170 -0.49 -3.18 -3.87
N VAL A 171 -0.19 -3.94 -2.81
CA VAL A 171 1.18 -4.32 -2.45
C VAL A 171 1.87 -5.07 -3.60
N SER A 172 1.14 -5.98 -4.27
CA SER A 172 1.68 -6.70 -5.44
C SER A 172 1.95 -5.76 -6.62
N ARG A 173 1.10 -4.76 -6.83
CA ARG A 173 1.23 -3.75 -7.89
C ARG A 173 2.42 -2.85 -7.64
N ASP A 174 2.62 -2.42 -6.39
CA ASP A 174 3.75 -1.59 -5.99
C ASP A 174 5.07 -2.36 -6.15
N ARG A 175 5.09 -3.65 -5.80
CA ARG A 175 6.25 -4.53 -6.04
C ARG A 175 6.55 -4.70 -7.53
N CYS A 176 5.51 -4.85 -8.36
CA CYS A 176 5.66 -4.94 -9.82
C CYS A 176 6.21 -3.64 -10.41
N SER A 177 5.68 -2.49 -9.96
CA SER A 177 6.16 -1.16 -10.34
C SER A 177 7.64 -0.97 -9.97
N ALA A 178 8.03 -1.38 -8.76
CA ALA A 178 9.42 -1.32 -8.31
C ALA A 178 10.35 -2.19 -9.19
N LEU A 179 9.95 -3.43 -9.49
CA LEU A 179 10.72 -4.33 -10.37
C LEU A 179 10.85 -3.79 -11.80
N VAL A 180 9.78 -3.21 -12.34
CA VAL A 180 9.81 -2.58 -13.67
C VAL A 180 10.75 -1.38 -13.67
N ASN A 181 10.70 -0.52 -12.64
CA ASN A 181 11.60 0.62 -12.52
C ASN A 181 13.06 0.19 -12.35
N GLU A 182 13.35 -0.86 -11.57
CA GLU A 182 14.69 -1.41 -11.42
C GLU A 182 15.22 -1.96 -12.75
N THR A 183 14.38 -2.66 -13.52
CA THR A 183 14.74 -3.18 -14.85
C THR A 183 15.03 -2.04 -15.84
N LEU A 184 14.22 -0.97 -15.81
CA LEU A 184 14.45 0.24 -16.60
C LEU A 184 15.78 0.92 -16.24
N GLN A 185 16.07 1.08 -14.94
CA GLN A 185 17.34 1.64 -14.49
C GLN A 185 18.53 0.78 -14.92
N GLN A 186 18.42 -0.55 -14.89
CA GLN A 186 19.47 -1.43 -15.41
C GLN A 186 19.68 -1.25 -16.91
N TYR A 187 18.62 -0.98 -17.66
CA TYR A 187 18.70 -0.71 -19.10
C TYR A 187 19.46 0.60 -19.37
N ASP A 188 19.18 1.64 -18.58
CA ASP A 188 19.89 2.93 -18.65
C ASP A 188 21.36 2.81 -18.22
N LEU A 189 21.64 2.11 -17.11
CA LEU A 189 22.99 1.91 -16.58
C LEU A 189 23.89 1.11 -17.51
N ASN A 190 23.35 0.08 -18.18
CA ASN A 190 24.16 -0.82 -19.00
C ASN A 190 24.49 -0.27 -20.39
N SER A 191 24.10 0.98 -20.72
CA SER A 191 24.45 1.65 -21.99
C SER A 191 24.20 0.72 -23.21
N TYR A 192 23.21 -0.18 -23.12
CA TYR A 192 22.97 -1.18 -24.16
C TYR A 192 22.62 -0.49 -25.48
N HIS A 193 21.97 0.67 -25.40
CA HIS A 193 21.65 1.48 -26.57
C HIS A 193 22.88 2.09 -27.23
N GLU A 194 23.80 2.71 -26.47
CA GLU A 194 25.02 3.27 -27.06
C GLU A 194 25.95 2.16 -27.57
N ASN A 195 26.09 1.07 -26.83
CA ASN A 195 26.84 -0.11 -27.27
C ASN A 195 26.29 -0.69 -28.57
N PHE A 196 24.95 -0.74 -28.72
CA PHE A 196 24.31 -1.18 -29.95
C PHE A 196 24.53 -0.19 -31.10
N GLN A 197 24.45 1.12 -30.84
CA GLN A 197 24.73 2.14 -31.85
C GLN A 197 26.19 2.11 -32.32
N GLU A 198 27.14 1.99 -31.39
CA GLU A 198 28.58 1.80 -31.66
C GLU A 198 28.82 0.55 -32.52
N MET A 199 28.20 -0.57 -32.17
CA MET A 199 28.31 -1.82 -32.94
C MET A 199 27.76 -1.65 -34.36
N VAL A 200 26.60 -1.03 -34.52
CA VAL A 200 26.01 -0.74 -35.85
C VAL A 200 26.95 0.14 -36.68
N LYS A 201 27.48 1.22 -36.08
CA LYS A 201 28.44 2.11 -36.74
C LYS A 201 29.70 1.37 -37.19
N THR A 202 30.26 0.56 -36.29
CA THR A 202 31.49 -0.21 -36.55
C THR A 202 31.27 -1.23 -37.67
N ALA A 203 30.11 -1.90 -37.69
CA ALA A 203 29.73 -2.83 -38.76
C ALA A 203 29.56 -2.10 -40.11
N SER A 204 28.97 -0.90 -40.12
CA SER A 204 28.86 -0.08 -41.33
C SER A 204 30.22 0.37 -41.87
N GLU A 205 31.13 0.80 -41.00
CA GLU A 205 32.49 1.17 -41.39
C GLU A 205 33.27 -0.02 -41.97
N LEU A 206 33.15 -1.19 -41.33
CA LEU A 206 33.76 -2.44 -41.82
C LEU A 206 33.25 -2.77 -43.22
N ARG A 207 31.93 -2.72 -43.43
CA ARG A 207 31.31 -2.98 -44.74
C ARG A 207 31.83 -2.03 -45.81
N MET A 208 31.99 -0.75 -45.49
CA MET A 208 32.55 0.24 -46.41
C MET A 208 34.00 -0.06 -46.76
N LYS A 209 34.84 -0.37 -45.76
CA LYS A 209 36.26 -0.72 -45.98
C LYS A 209 36.42 -1.99 -46.80
N VAL A 210 35.61 -3.01 -46.54
CA VAL A 210 35.59 -4.25 -47.33
C VAL A 210 35.22 -3.97 -48.79
N GLY A 211 34.19 -3.15 -49.03
CA GLY A 211 33.79 -2.76 -50.38
C GLY A 211 34.90 -1.99 -51.12
N LYS A 212 35.57 -1.06 -50.42
CA LYS A 212 36.72 -0.32 -50.98
C LYS A 212 37.88 -1.25 -51.34
N LEU A 213 38.25 -2.15 -50.43
CA LEU A 213 39.35 -3.10 -50.62
C LEU A 213 39.04 -4.09 -51.77
N GLN A 214 37.79 -4.53 -51.91
CA GLN A 214 37.36 -5.34 -53.05
C GLN A 214 37.51 -4.61 -54.39
N ASN A 215 37.13 -3.33 -54.45
CA ASN A 215 37.30 -2.51 -55.65
C ASN A 215 38.78 -2.24 -55.97
N GLU A 216 39.59 -1.88 -54.96
CA GLU A 216 41.03 -1.69 -55.12
C GLU A 216 41.71 -2.95 -55.65
N LYS A 217 41.38 -4.12 -55.08
CA LYS A 217 41.88 -5.42 -55.55
C LYS A 217 41.46 -5.73 -56.99
N MET A 218 40.24 -5.37 -57.38
CA MET A 218 39.73 -5.55 -58.74
C MET A 218 40.48 -4.66 -59.74
N GLU A 219 40.67 -3.38 -59.40
CA GLU A 219 41.41 -2.42 -60.23
C GLU A 219 42.89 -2.76 -60.34
N GLU A 220 43.53 -3.23 -59.25
CA GLU A 220 44.91 -3.69 -59.30
C GLU A 220 45.06 -4.94 -60.19
N SER A 221 44.11 -5.87 -60.14
CA SER A 221 44.07 -7.03 -61.04
C SER A 221 43.91 -6.60 -62.51
N LYS A 222 43.04 -5.61 -62.79
CA LYS A 222 42.88 -5.02 -64.12
C LYS A 222 44.17 -4.33 -64.59
N ARG A 223 44.82 -3.53 -63.73
CA ARG A 223 46.11 -2.87 -64.04
C ARG A 223 47.20 -3.90 -64.35
N ARG A 224 47.33 -4.95 -63.53
CA ARG A 224 48.27 -6.05 -63.79
C ARG A 224 47.99 -6.76 -65.12
N LYS A 225 46.71 -6.95 -65.47
CA LYS A 225 46.33 -7.54 -66.75
C LYS A 225 46.65 -6.63 -67.95
N ILE A 226 46.42 -5.32 -67.83
CA ILE A 226 46.76 -4.33 -68.86
C ILE A 226 48.28 -4.22 -69.01
N ASP A 227 49.02 -4.18 -67.90
CA ASP A 227 50.48 -4.17 -67.90
C ASP A 227 51.06 -5.43 -68.55
N TRP A 228 50.48 -6.61 -68.26
CA TRP A 228 50.81 -7.85 -68.96
C TRP A 228 50.57 -7.76 -70.47
N ILE A 229 49.45 -7.21 -70.93
CA ILE A 229 49.15 -7.03 -72.36
C ILE A 229 50.14 -6.05 -73.02
N ASN A 230 50.45 -4.94 -72.35
CA ASN A 230 51.31 -3.88 -72.89
C ASN A 230 52.80 -4.29 -72.89
N ASN A 231 53.25 -5.05 -71.88
CA ASN A 231 54.61 -5.57 -71.80
C ASN A 231 54.82 -6.90 -72.56
N ALA A 232 53.75 -7.58 -72.96
CA ALA A 232 53.82 -8.77 -73.83
C ALA A 232 54.43 -8.50 -75.22
N HIS A 233 54.56 -7.22 -75.60
CA HIS A 233 55.19 -6.81 -76.85
C HIS A 233 56.66 -6.36 -76.71
N ARG A 234 57.30 -6.48 -75.53
CA ARG A 234 58.69 -6.02 -75.36
C ARG A 234 59.73 -7.04 -74.89
N ASP A 235 59.38 -8.29 -74.59
CA ASP A 235 60.42 -9.30 -74.32
C ASP A 235 59.95 -10.75 -74.59
N PRO A 236 60.50 -11.46 -75.60
CA PRO A 236 60.15 -12.86 -75.89
C PRO A 236 60.78 -13.89 -74.93
N SER A 237 61.61 -13.45 -73.98
CA SER A 237 62.52 -14.34 -73.24
C SER A 237 61.93 -14.98 -71.96
N VAL A 238 60.71 -14.63 -71.55
CA VAL A 238 60.11 -15.15 -70.29
C VAL A 238 59.01 -16.20 -70.53
N THR A 239 58.79 -16.62 -71.78
CA THR A 239 57.81 -17.67 -72.12
C THR A 239 58.27 -19.11 -71.83
N GLU A 240 59.55 -19.35 -71.53
CA GLU A 240 60.07 -20.72 -71.34
C GLU A 240 60.11 -21.21 -69.88
N ILE A 241 60.15 -20.34 -68.87
CA ILE A 241 60.32 -20.81 -67.47
C ILE A 241 59.00 -21.26 -66.83
N ARG A 242 57.85 -21.05 -67.48
CA ARG A 242 56.54 -21.38 -66.91
C ARG A 242 55.62 -22.18 -67.80
N ARG A 243 56.14 -23.02 -68.70
CA ARG A 243 55.38 -24.15 -69.24
C ARG A 243 55.51 -25.34 -68.30
N GLY A 244 55.14 -25.13 -67.03
CA GLY A 244 55.07 -26.19 -66.04
C GLY A 244 53.83 -27.05 -66.25
N PHE A 245 54.03 -28.36 -66.43
CA PHE A 245 53.08 -29.47 -66.29
C PHE A 245 51.70 -29.37 -66.96
N TYR A 246 51.48 -28.51 -67.95
CA TYR A 246 50.29 -28.58 -68.81
C TYR A 246 50.44 -29.73 -69.81
N GLY A 247 50.34 -30.98 -69.34
CA GLY A 247 50.31 -32.17 -70.18
C GLY A 247 51.01 -33.42 -69.64
N ALA A 248 51.66 -33.34 -68.47
CA ALA A 248 52.30 -34.52 -67.87
C ALA A 248 51.23 -35.49 -67.34
N LYS A 249 51.38 -36.78 -67.66
CA LYS A 249 50.52 -37.82 -67.09
C LYS A 249 51.07 -38.23 -65.71
N LEU A 250 50.25 -38.91 -64.92
CA LEU A 250 50.59 -39.28 -63.54
C LEU A 250 51.88 -40.11 -63.47
N GLU A 251 52.13 -40.92 -64.49
CA GLU A 251 53.31 -41.77 -64.61
C GLU A 251 54.62 -40.96 -64.77
N ASP A 252 54.55 -39.78 -65.39
CA ASP A 252 55.70 -38.88 -65.56
C ASP A 252 56.10 -38.22 -64.23
N LEU A 253 55.13 -37.98 -63.34
CA LEU A 253 55.37 -37.46 -62.00
C LEU A 253 55.95 -38.53 -61.07
N GLU A 254 55.46 -39.77 -61.18
CA GLU A 254 55.98 -40.91 -60.41
C GLU A 254 57.43 -41.24 -60.79
N ALA A 255 57.77 -41.19 -62.08
CA ALA A 255 59.15 -41.37 -62.56
C ALA A 255 60.10 -40.28 -62.03
N PHE A 256 59.64 -39.03 -61.97
CA PHE A 256 60.43 -37.92 -61.41
C PHE A 256 60.65 -38.06 -59.90
N ILE A 257 59.62 -38.49 -59.15
CA ILE A 257 59.73 -38.73 -57.72
C ILE A 257 60.66 -39.92 -57.43
N ALA A 258 60.61 -40.98 -58.23
CA ALA A 258 61.51 -42.13 -58.12
C ALA A 258 62.97 -41.74 -58.41
N HIS A 259 63.21 -40.89 -59.43
CA HIS A 259 64.53 -40.37 -59.74
C HIS A 259 65.10 -39.52 -58.59
N LYS A 260 64.26 -38.69 -57.95
CA LYS A 260 64.66 -37.83 -56.83
C LYS A 260 64.88 -38.60 -55.52
N LYS A 261 64.31 -39.79 -55.36
CA LYS A 261 64.53 -40.67 -54.20
C LYS A 261 65.81 -41.50 -54.28
N ASN A 262 66.37 -41.63 -55.48
CA ASN A 262 67.64 -42.32 -55.75
C ASN A 262 68.85 -41.37 -55.87
N MET A 263 68.62 -40.07 -55.63
CA MET A 263 69.66 -39.06 -55.30
C MET A 263 69.77 -38.92 -53.79
#